data_AF-A0A421NYP8-F1
#
_entry.id   AF-A0A421NYP8-F1
#
_cell.length_a   1.000
_cell.length_b   1.000
_cell.length_c   1.000
_cell.angle_alpha   90.00
_cell.angle_beta   90.00
_cell.angle_gamma   90.00
#
_symmetry.space_group_name_H-M   'P 1'
#
loop_
_entity.id
_entity.type
_entity.pdbx_description
1 polymer ?
#
loop_
_entity_poly.entity_id
_entity_poly.type
_entity_poly.pdbx_seq_one_letter_code
_entity_poly.pdbx_strand_id
1 'polypeptide(L)'
;MGIKVINDNKPNQLLGVIRRQYSFINVFLITIAILSLGFCGQLHTSDNIIKKNVGKQGFLLVEVLLVTFFVVLFIISSFPFFKDAFLQISQISFPSLKQIFFNILQVFFFTSFLVLFIFCFDTLIKQLFENLLGN
;
A
#
# COMPACT_ATOMS: atom_id res chain seq x y z
N MET A 1 32.50 14.12 30.81
CA MET A 1 31.67 14.29 29.61
C MET A 1 31.38 12.91 29.04
N GLY A 2 30.18 12.38 29.28
CA GLY A 2 29.77 11.08 28.75
C GLY A 2 29.32 11.22 27.30
N ILE A 3 30.00 10.53 26.38
CA ILE A 3 29.62 10.47 24.97
C ILE A 3 28.28 9.75 24.89
N LYS A 4 27.22 10.49 24.56
CA LYS A 4 25.88 9.96 24.34
C LYS A 4 25.91 9.22 22.99
N VAL A 5 26.13 7.92 23.03
CA VAL A 5 26.03 7.04 21.86
C VAL A 5 24.57 7.07 21.41
N ILE A 6 24.30 7.83 20.36
CA ILE A 6 23.01 7.82 19.67
C ILE A 6 22.97 6.49 18.91
N ASN A 7 22.24 5.54 19.48
CA ASN A 7 22.07 4.21 18.93
C ASN A 7 21.13 4.30 17.71
N ASP A 8 21.70 4.53 16.52
CA ASP A 8 20.98 4.69 15.24
C ASP A 8 20.36 3.38 14.71
N ASN A 9 20.52 2.27 15.42
CA ASN A 9 19.87 1.00 15.11
C ASN A 9 18.58 0.83 15.94
N LYS A 10 17.63 1.77 15.85
CA LYS A 10 16.25 1.42 16.22
C LYS A 10 15.71 0.51 15.12
N PRO A 11 15.51 -0.80 15.36
CA PRO A 11 14.90 -1.66 14.36
C PRO A 11 13.57 -1.05 13.96
N ASN A 12 13.35 -0.85 12.67
CA ASN A 12 12.13 -0.27 12.13
C ASN A 12 10.95 -1.10 12.64
N GLN A 13 10.25 -0.61 13.67
CA GLN A 13 9.27 -1.37 14.44
C GLN A 13 8.12 -1.83 13.54
N LEU A 14 7.81 -1.04 12.52
CA LEU A 14 6.89 -1.37 11.43
C LEU A 14 7.31 -2.65 10.69
N LEU A 15 8.60 -2.78 10.35
CA LEU A 15 9.15 -3.95 9.68
C LEU A 15 9.20 -5.17 10.60
N GLY A 16 9.45 -4.96 11.90
CA GLY A 16 9.37 -5.99 12.93
C GLY A 16 7.95 -6.53 13.11
N VAL A 17 6.95 -5.67 13.00
CA VAL A 17 5.53 -6.02 13.14
C VAL A 17 5.01 -6.73 11.89
N ILE A 18 5.40 -6.26 10.71
CA ILE A 18 5.19 -6.98 9.44
C ILE A 18 5.80 -8.39 9.54
N ARG A 19 7.04 -8.55 10.02
CA ARG A 19 7.68 -9.87 10.11
C ARG A 19 7.10 -10.79 11.20
N ARG A 20 6.58 -10.24 12.29
CA ARG A 20 6.07 -11.00 13.45
C ARG A 20 4.60 -11.41 13.32
N GLN A 21 3.81 -10.67 12.53
CA GLN A 21 2.38 -10.92 12.34
C GLN A 21 2.01 -11.57 11.01
N TYR A 22 2.98 -11.76 10.10
CA TYR A 22 2.84 -12.66 8.95
C TYR A 22 2.84 -14.12 9.44
N SER A 23 1.79 -14.52 10.15
CA SER A 23 1.41 -15.93 10.20
C SER A 23 1.01 -16.31 8.77
N PHE A 24 1.62 -17.35 8.22
CA PHE A 24 1.26 -17.90 6.90
C PHE A 24 -0.26 -18.09 6.76
N ILE A 25 -0.95 -18.36 7.87
CA ILE A 25 -2.41 -18.49 7.94
C ILE A 25 -3.12 -17.17 7.59
N ASN A 26 -2.64 -16.02 8.05
CA ASN A 26 -3.25 -14.72 7.76
C ASN A 26 -3.05 -14.33 6.29
N VAL A 27 -1.85 -14.59 5.75
CA VAL A 27 -1.57 -14.38 4.32
C VAL A 27 -2.43 -15.30 3.47
N PHE A 28 -2.58 -16.56 3.89
CA PHE A 28 -3.43 -17.54 3.24
C PHE A 28 -4.90 -17.13 3.27
N LEU A 29 -5.41 -16.64 4.40
CA LEU A 29 -6.78 -16.13 4.54
C LEU A 29 -7.04 -14.91 3.65
N ILE A 30 -6.10 -13.96 3.59
CA ILE A 30 -6.20 -12.81 2.69
C ILE A 30 -6.18 -13.27 1.22
N THR A 31 -5.32 -14.23 0.88
CA THR A 31 -5.23 -14.79 -0.47
C THR A 31 -6.54 -15.48 -0.87
N ILE A 32 -7.12 -16.29 0.03
CA ILE A 32 -8.44 -16.91 -0.18
C ILE A 32 -9.52 -15.85 -0.33
N ALA A 33 -9.53 -14.80 0.50
CA ALA A 33 -10.51 -13.73 0.43
C ALA A 33 -10.42 -12.95 -0.89
N ILE A 34 -9.22 -12.72 -1.43
CA ILE A 34 -9.03 -12.07 -2.74
C ILE A 34 -9.50 -12.99 -3.87
N LEU A 35 -9.12 -14.28 -3.83
CA LEU A 35 -9.54 -15.25 -4.84
C LEU A 35 -11.06 -15.45 -4.86
N SER A 36 -11.68 -15.45 -3.69
CA SER A 36 -13.12 -15.61 -3.55
C SER A 36 -13.89 -14.37 -4.02
N LEU A 37 -13.32 -13.18 -3.86
CA LEU A 37 -13.88 -11.94 -4.42
C LEU A 37 -13.80 -11.92 -5.95
N GLY A 38 -12.68 -12.42 -6.52
CA GLY A 38 -12.54 -12.65 -7.96
C GLY A 38 -13.55 -13.67 -8.50
N PHE A 39 -13.76 -14.77 -7.78
CA PHE A 39 -14.77 -15.78 -8.13
C PHE A 39 -16.20 -15.23 -8.06
N CYS A 40 -16.51 -14.37 -7.08
CA CYS A 40 -17.78 -13.64 -7.00
C CYS A 40 -17.99 -12.72 -8.21
N GLY A 41 -16.98 -11.95 -8.62
CA GLY A 41 -17.05 -11.09 -9.81
C GLY A 41 -17.23 -11.87 -11.11
N GLN A 42 -16.63 -13.06 -11.20
CA GLN A 42 -16.80 -13.94 -12.36
C GLN A 42 -18.22 -14.57 -12.40
N LEU A 43 -18.77 -14.95 -11.25
CA LEU A 43 -20.17 -15.40 -11.12
C LEU A 43 -21.17 -14.32 -11.57
N HIS A 44 -20.92 -13.05 -11.22
CA HIS A 44 -21.72 -11.91 -11.68
C HIS A 44 -21.64 -11.73 -13.21
N THR A 45 -20.49 -12.04 -13.82
CA THR A 45 -20.32 -11.95 -15.28
C THR A 45 -21.01 -13.09 -16.03
N SER A 46 -21.19 -14.27 -15.42
CA SER A 46 -21.93 -15.42 -15.98
C SER A 46 -23.45 -15.36 -15.76
N ASP A 47 -23.98 -14.14 -15.73
CA ASP A 47 -25.32 -13.70 -15.36
C ASP A 47 -26.48 -14.45 -16.06
N ASN A 48 -26.24 -15.02 -17.23
CA ASN A 48 -27.29 -15.61 -18.08
C ASN A 48 -27.72 -17.02 -17.67
N ILE A 49 -26.89 -17.80 -16.96
CA ILE A 49 -27.20 -19.19 -16.63
C ILE A 49 -27.94 -19.30 -15.29
N ILE A 50 -27.56 -18.48 -14.30
CA ILE A 50 -28.07 -18.58 -12.92
C ILE A 50 -29.40 -17.84 -12.74
N LYS A 51 -29.58 -16.68 -13.40
CA LYS A 51 -30.85 -15.91 -13.38
C LYS A 51 -32.05 -16.72 -13.91
N LYS A 52 -31.80 -17.71 -14.78
CA LYS A 52 -32.84 -18.58 -15.36
C LYS A 52 -33.42 -19.57 -14.34
N ASN A 53 -32.64 -20.00 -13.35
CA ASN A 53 -33.07 -21.05 -12.41
C ASN A 53 -33.59 -20.51 -11.06
N VAL A 54 -33.14 -19.33 -10.62
CA VAL A 54 -33.41 -18.81 -9.26
C VAL A 54 -34.33 -17.58 -9.27
N GLY A 55 -34.58 -16.99 -10.44
CA GLY A 55 -35.31 -15.74 -10.59
C GLY A 55 -34.49 -14.52 -10.13
N LYS A 56 -34.84 -13.33 -10.63
CA LYS A 56 -34.07 -12.09 -10.40
C LYS A 56 -33.91 -11.73 -8.91
N GLN A 57 -34.92 -11.99 -8.09
CA GLN A 57 -34.92 -11.65 -6.66
C GLN A 57 -34.11 -12.63 -5.82
N GLY A 58 -34.15 -13.94 -6.14
CA GLY A 58 -33.36 -14.94 -5.42
C GLY A 58 -31.87 -14.86 -5.76
N PHE A 59 -31.52 -14.50 -7.00
CA PHE A 59 -30.13 -14.26 -7.39
C PHE A 59 -29.51 -13.07 -6.62
N LEU A 60 -30.25 -11.96 -6.50
CA LEU A 60 -29.81 -10.77 -5.77
C LEU A 60 -29.60 -11.07 -4.27
N LEU A 61 -30.49 -11.86 -3.65
CA LEU A 61 -30.33 -12.28 -2.25
C LEU A 61 -29.07 -13.12 -2.02
N VAL A 62 -28.79 -14.08 -2.91
CA VAL A 62 -27.59 -14.93 -2.82
C VAL A 62 -26.32 -14.11 -2.99
N GLU A 63 -26.32 -13.17 -3.93
CA GLU A 63 -25.20 -12.28 -4.18
C GLU A 63 -24.91 -11.37 -2.98
N VAL A 64 -25.93 -10.71 -2.43
CA VAL A 64 -25.79 -9.86 -1.25
C VAL A 64 -25.28 -10.67 -0.05
N LEU A 65 -25.79 -11.88 0.15
CA LEU A 65 -25.38 -12.73 1.26
C LEU A 65 -23.92 -13.20 1.13
N LEU A 66 -23.49 -13.52 -0.10
CA LEU A 66 -22.14 -13.96 -0.42
C LEU A 66 -21.13 -12.80 -0.31
N VAL A 67 -21.47 -11.61 -0.82
CA VAL A 67 -20.66 -10.39 -0.63
C VAL A 67 -20.54 -10.06 0.85
N THR A 68 -21.65 -10.08 1.59
CA THR A 68 -21.66 -9.80 3.04
C THR A 68 -20.79 -10.80 3.79
N PHE A 69 -20.86 -12.08 3.44
CA PHE A 69 -20.03 -13.13 4.03
C PHE A 69 -18.53 -12.87 3.81
N PHE A 70 -18.12 -12.48 2.60
CA PHE A 70 -16.72 -12.15 2.32
C PHE A 70 -16.25 -10.88 3.02
N VAL A 71 -17.09 -9.85 3.08
CA VAL A 71 -16.77 -8.62 3.83
C VAL A 71 -16.59 -8.93 5.32
N VAL A 72 -17.47 -9.74 5.91
CA VAL A 72 -17.37 -10.15 7.32
C VAL A 72 -16.12 -10.99 7.55
N LEU A 73 -15.82 -11.98 6.69
CA LEU A 73 -14.58 -12.76 6.79
C LEU A 73 -13.32 -11.90 6.66
N PHE A 74 -13.32 -10.93 5.74
CA PHE A 74 -12.22 -10.00 5.55
C PHE A 74 -12.02 -9.13 6.80
N ILE A 75 -13.10 -8.60 7.37
CA ILE A 75 -13.05 -7.79 8.59
C ILE A 75 -12.53 -8.64 9.76
N ILE A 76 -13.08 -9.83 9.99
CA ILE A 76 -12.65 -10.71 11.10
C ILE A 76 -11.17 -11.09 10.95
N SER A 77 -10.73 -11.42 9.74
CA SER A 77 -9.36 -11.84 9.46
C SER A 77 -8.37 -10.67 9.55
N SER A 78 -8.78 -9.46 9.16
CA SER A 78 -7.92 -8.27 9.17
C SER A 78 -7.97 -7.50 10.49
N PHE A 79 -9.02 -7.69 11.32
CA PHE A 79 -9.19 -7.03 12.60
C PHE A 79 -7.99 -7.16 13.56
N PRO A 80 -7.39 -8.34 13.78
CA PRO A 80 -6.22 -8.43 14.66
C PRO A 80 -5.05 -7.59 14.15
N PHE A 81 -4.85 -7.53 12.83
CA PHE A 81 -3.81 -6.71 12.22
C PHE A 81 -4.06 -5.21 12.42
N PHE A 82 -5.30 -4.76 12.16
CA PHE A 82 -5.66 -3.36 12.35
C PHE A 82 -5.57 -2.95 13.83
N LYS A 83 -6.05 -3.79 14.76
CA LYS A 83 -5.99 -3.50 16.20
C LYS A 83 -4.56 -3.26 16.66
N ASP A 84 -3.63 -4.11 16.27
CA ASP A 84 -2.24 -4.00 16.69
C ASP A 84 -1.51 -2.85 15.97
N ALA A 85 -1.84 -2.59 14.69
CA ALA A 85 -1.34 -1.43 13.96
C ALA A 85 -1.84 -0.12 14.59
N PHE A 86 -3.11 -0.03 15.00
CA PHE A 86 -3.66 1.15 15.67
C PHE A 86 -3.02 1.40 17.04
N LEU A 87 -2.76 0.36 17.81
CA LEU A 87 -2.03 0.47 19.09
C LEU A 87 -0.60 0.95 18.91
N GLN A 88 0.04 0.63 17.78
CA GLN A 88 1.37 1.15 17.48
C GLN A 88 1.33 2.57 16.93
N ILE A 89 0.35 2.90 16.08
CA ILE A 89 0.15 4.25 15.57
C ILE A 89 -0.13 5.22 16.71
N SER A 90 -0.88 4.81 17.75
CA SER A 90 -1.10 5.64 18.94
C SER A 90 0.17 5.89 19.76
N GLN A 91 1.17 5.01 19.65
CA GLN A 91 2.48 5.16 20.27
C GLN A 91 3.46 5.98 19.42
N ILE A 92 3.18 6.15 18.12
CA ILE A 92 3.97 7.02 17.25
C ILE A 92 3.61 8.45 17.59
N SER A 93 4.56 9.17 18.21
CA SER A 93 4.44 10.61 18.40
C SER A 93 4.25 11.28 17.04
N PHE A 94 3.14 11.98 16.85
CA PHE A 94 2.93 12.77 15.64
C PHE A 94 4.11 13.73 15.45
N PRO A 95 4.69 13.79 14.24
CA PRO A 95 5.80 14.68 13.97
C PRO A 95 5.36 16.12 14.24
N SER A 96 6.22 16.89 14.92
CA SER A 96 5.93 18.29 15.18
C SER A 96 5.76 19.06 13.87
N LEU A 97 4.92 20.11 13.85
CA LEU A 97 4.72 20.94 12.65
C LEU A 97 6.04 21.46 12.06
N LYS A 98 7.03 21.74 12.91
CA LYS A 98 8.39 22.13 12.48
C LYS A 98 9.08 21.00 11.71
N GLN A 99 9.01 19.78 12.20
CA GLN A 99 9.61 18.62 11.55
C GLN A 99 8.93 18.29 10.22
N ILE A 100 7.61 18.43 10.14
CA ILE A 100 6.86 18.31 8.89
C ILE A 100 7.34 19.36 7.88
N PHE A 101 7.44 20.62 8.30
CA PHE A 101 7.91 21.70 7.44
C PHE A 101 9.34 21.48 6.93
N PHE A 102 10.27 21.08 7.81
CA PHE A 102 11.64 20.75 7.41
C PHE A 102 11.70 19.58 6.44
N ASN A 103 10.91 18.53 6.65
CA ASN A 103 10.87 17.38 5.74
C ASN A 103 10.32 17.76 4.36
N ILE A 104 9.25 18.58 4.30
CA ILE A 104 8.71 19.09 3.04
C ILE A 104 9.77 19.89 2.29
N LEU A 105 10.44 20.79 3.00
CA LEU A 105 11.48 21.64 2.43
C LEU A 105 12.66 20.79 1.93
N GLN A 106 13.10 19.79 2.70
CA GLN A 106 14.15 18.86 2.30
C GLN A 106 13.79 18.09 1.02
N VAL A 107 12.58 17.55 0.93
CA VAL A 107 12.09 16.86 -0.28
C VAL A 107 12.06 17.82 -1.45
N PHE A 108 11.54 19.03 -1.27
CA PHE A 108 11.47 20.04 -2.31
C PHE A 108 12.85 20.41 -2.86
N PHE A 109 13.83 20.68 -1.98
CA PHE A 109 15.20 20.99 -2.39
C PHE A 109 15.86 19.82 -3.11
N PHE A 110 15.70 18.60 -2.59
CA PHE A 110 16.28 17.41 -3.22
C PHE A 110 15.69 17.16 -4.60
N THR A 111 14.36 17.21 -4.74
CA THR A 111 13.69 17.03 -6.02
C THR A 111 14.06 18.14 -7.01
N SER A 112 14.10 19.40 -6.58
CA SER A 112 14.50 20.52 -7.42
C SER A 112 15.94 20.38 -7.91
N PHE A 113 16.87 20.03 -7.03
CA PHE A 113 18.25 19.74 -7.39
C PHE A 113 18.35 18.61 -8.41
N LEU A 114 17.63 17.51 -8.19
CA LEU A 114 17.63 16.35 -9.08
C LEU A 114 17.08 16.70 -10.46
N VAL A 115 15.99 17.48 -10.54
CA VAL A 115 15.43 17.95 -11.81
C VAL A 115 16.41 18.86 -12.55
N LEU A 116 17.04 19.81 -11.85
CA LEU A 116 18.05 20.70 -12.46
C LEU A 116 19.26 19.91 -12.94
N PHE A 117 19.69 18.91 -12.18
CA PHE A 117 20.78 18.04 -12.55
C PHE A 117 20.45 17.27 -13.83
N ILE A 118 19.30 16.60 -13.89
CA ILE A 118 18.84 15.89 -15.10
C ILE A 118 18.77 16.84 -16.29
N PHE A 119 18.21 18.04 -16.11
CA PHE A 119 18.09 19.04 -17.17
C PHE A 119 19.47 19.50 -17.68
N CYS A 120 20.43 19.70 -16.77
CA CYS A 120 21.80 20.06 -17.13
C CYS A 120 22.47 18.93 -17.94
N PHE A 121 22.30 17.67 -17.53
CA PHE A 121 22.80 16.51 -18.27
C PHE A 121 22.16 16.39 -19.65
N ASP A 122 20.83 16.54 -19.75
CA ASP A 122 20.13 16.50 -21.04
C ASP A 122 20.63 17.61 -21.98
N THR A 123 20.87 18.81 -21.45
CA THR A 123 21.42 19.94 -22.22
C THR A 123 22.84 19.67 -22.68
N LEU A 124 23.71 19.16 -21.79
CA LEU A 124 25.09 18.83 -22.13
C LEU A 124 25.16 17.71 -23.16
N ILE A 125 24.32 16.67 -23.03
CA ILE A 125 24.25 15.57 -24.00
C ILE A 125 23.78 16.10 -25.35
N LYS A 126 22.73 16.93 -25.39
CA LYS A 126 22.25 17.55 -26.63
C LYS A 126 23.32 18.40 -27.30
N GLN A 127 24.01 19.26 -26.55
CA GLN A 127 25.12 20.06 -27.08
C GLN A 127 26.28 19.18 -27.59
N LEU A 128 26.59 18.09 -26.89
CA LEU A 128 27.65 17.17 -27.30
C LEU A 128 27.25 16.39 -28.56
N PHE A 129 25.98 15.98 -28.68
CA PHE A 129 25.44 15.35 -29.89
C PHE A 129 25.37 16.33 -31.07
N GLU A 130 24.95 17.57 -30.86
CA GLU A 130 24.95 18.62 -31.90
C GLU A 130 26.37 18.91 -32.40
N ASN A 131 27.34 19.01 -31.49
CA ASN A 131 28.76 19.19 -31.83
C ASN A 131 29.39 17.94 -32.49
N LEU A 132 28.85 16.73 -32.31
CA LEU A 132 29.35 15.49 -32.91
C LEU A 132 28.68 15.15 -34.25
N LEU A 133 27.41 15.49 -34.45
CA LEU A 133 26.65 15.21 -35.66
C LEU A 133 26.77 16.29 -36.74
N GLY A 134 27.45 17.40 -36.43
CA GLY A 134 27.92 18.41 -37.39
C GLY A 134 26.81 19.37 -37.84
N ASN A 135 27.02 20.68 -37.93
CA ASN A 135 28.23 21.42 -38.34
C ASN A 135 29.56 21.07 -37.69
#